data_AF-A0A7X9E3V7-F1
#
_entry.id   AF-A0A7X9E3V7-F1
#
_cell.length_a   1.000
_cell.length_b   1.000
_cell.length_c   1.000
_cell.angle_alpha   90.00
_cell.angle_beta   90.00
_cell.angle_gamma   90.00
#
_symmetry.space_group_name_H-M   'P 1'
#
loop_
_entity.id
_entity.type
_entity.pdbx_description
1 polymer ?
#
loop_
_entity_poly.entity_id
_entity_poly.type
_entity_poly.pdbx_seq_one_letter_code
_entity_poly.pdbx_strand_id
1 'polypeptide(L)'
;MATTHVFIVDTKTFIIHLEYLFAGTGAGDKIVDFNNCITTDLPHTTENNLVSMIADSQRIRKDDFVIFYLQQNSRQCVYEGKFYGIFKAKENLSFLDNNNQLQYLKNELVKSLTFRTLLEPYQVFPKGVTEWEALDEIKLIQSPNQMLWSLIYRKLKGNRGNTMITIYESERLFKLLRDKNSRRTLNSNRFTYDIDTQEIIVNHQRNNYAGRKEAINIFPRLENKYINYRAFESHLQAYIVQNIGRGINQTLDACLLGNLPIEWLGNEVSCGVGMQRIDVACSLVKDSSRIISAIELKAVEANPNNINQLQRYVDWLEQYYIPNRISDIQPVLVSKKIHDKSLTYYKDIIDSFNTFNTRNHKCVPLKYIEYELANHVLVFCEVQY
;
A
#
# COMPACT_ATOMS: atom_id res chain seq x y z
N MET A 1 13.89 -5.94 -3.96
CA MET A 1 14.13 -4.67 -3.24
C MET A 1 12.93 -4.39 -2.36
N ALA A 2 13.10 -3.71 -1.21
CA ALA A 2 12.00 -3.42 -0.30
C ALA A 2 11.11 -2.28 -0.84
N THR A 3 9.83 -2.25 -0.48
CA THR A 3 8.88 -1.23 -0.92
C THR A 3 9.14 0.09 -0.19
N THR A 4 8.89 1.24 -0.83
CA THR A 4 8.91 2.54 -0.13
C THR A 4 7.49 3.06 0.10
N HIS A 5 7.20 3.49 1.32
CA HIS A 5 5.94 4.11 1.73
C HIS A 5 6.16 5.59 2.03
N VAL A 6 5.35 6.44 1.43
CA VAL A 6 5.35 7.89 1.66
C VAL A 6 4.21 8.25 2.60
N PHE A 7 4.58 8.74 3.79
CA PHE A 7 3.65 9.18 4.82
C PHE A 7 3.45 10.69 4.78
N ILE A 8 2.20 11.12 4.82
CA ILE A 8 1.83 12.54 4.78
C ILE A 8 1.81 13.10 6.20
N VAL A 9 2.57 14.17 6.42
CA VAL A 9 2.70 14.80 7.74
C VAL A 9 2.53 16.31 7.62
N ASP A 10 2.01 16.90 8.68
CA ASP A 10 2.16 18.34 8.94
C ASP A 10 3.38 18.58 9.86
N THR A 11 3.76 19.84 10.03
CA THR A 11 4.90 20.25 10.85
C THR A 11 4.87 19.69 12.27
N LYS A 12 3.68 19.64 12.89
CA LYS A 12 3.51 19.19 14.27
C LYS A 12 3.69 17.69 14.39
N THR A 13 3.01 16.94 13.55
CA THR A 13 3.19 15.48 13.50
C THR A 13 4.57 15.06 13.03
N PHE A 14 5.21 15.80 12.14
CA PHE A 14 6.52 15.44 11.62
C PHE A 14 7.57 15.40 12.73
N ILE A 15 7.58 16.41 13.60
CA ILE A 15 8.40 16.45 14.83
C ILE A 15 8.17 15.18 15.66
N ILE A 16 6.92 14.86 15.98
CA ILE A 16 6.59 13.72 16.85
C ILE A 16 6.96 12.37 16.20
N HIS A 17 6.76 12.21 14.89
CA HIS A 17 7.19 11.00 14.18
C HIS A 17 8.71 10.79 14.23
N LEU A 18 9.49 11.87 14.05
CA LEU A 18 10.95 11.83 14.12
C LEU A 18 11.46 11.53 15.53
N GLU A 19 10.86 12.17 16.54
CA GLU A 19 11.29 12.05 17.92
C GLU A 19 11.01 10.66 18.49
N TYR A 20 9.88 10.06 18.14
CA TYR A 20 9.47 8.74 18.65
C TYR A 20 9.75 7.59 17.67
N LEU A 21 10.33 7.88 16.50
CA LEU A 21 10.63 6.93 15.42
C LEU A 21 9.45 6.00 15.11
N PHE A 22 8.33 6.60 14.73
CA PHE A 22 7.19 5.88 14.17
C PHE A 22 6.66 6.62 12.94
N ALA A 23 5.82 5.95 12.15
CA ALA A 23 4.97 6.54 11.14
C ALA A 23 3.51 6.19 11.45
N GLY A 24 2.57 7.09 11.22
CA GLY A 24 1.16 6.81 11.51
C GLY A 24 0.17 7.54 10.62
N THR A 25 -1.02 6.95 10.50
CA THR A 25 -2.19 7.54 9.83
C THR A 25 -3.43 7.36 10.69
N GLY A 26 -4.45 8.19 10.48
CA GLY A 26 -5.72 8.10 11.21
C GLY A 26 -6.87 8.75 10.45
N ALA A 27 -8.09 8.44 10.90
CA ALA A 27 -9.35 8.82 10.24
C ALA A 27 -10.10 9.89 11.05
N GLY A 28 -9.43 10.98 11.42
CA GLY A 28 -10.00 12.00 12.31
C GLY A 28 -10.39 11.40 13.66
N ASP A 29 -11.64 11.60 14.07
CA ASP A 29 -12.13 11.15 15.39
C ASP A 29 -12.69 9.72 15.40
N LYS A 30 -12.54 8.96 14.32
CA LYS A 30 -13.10 7.61 14.23
C LYS A 30 -12.34 6.60 15.09
N ILE A 31 -13.09 5.65 15.65
CA ILE A 31 -12.60 4.53 16.47
C ILE A 31 -12.83 3.24 15.68
N VAL A 32 -11.88 2.30 15.76
CA VAL A 32 -12.06 0.94 15.21
C VAL A 32 -12.71 0.07 16.28
N ASP A 33 -13.99 -0.25 16.16
CA ASP A 33 -14.74 -1.09 17.11
C ASP A 33 -14.85 -2.57 16.67
N PHE A 34 -14.40 -2.88 15.45
CA PHE A 34 -14.50 -4.21 14.85
C PHE A 34 -13.16 -4.98 14.82
N ASN A 35 -12.10 -4.49 15.47
CA ASN A 35 -10.84 -5.22 15.54
C ASN A 35 -11.01 -6.52 16.35
N ASN A 36 -10.72 -7.67 15.75
CA ASN A 36 -10.95 -8.98 16.34
C ASN A 36 -12.41 -9.20 16.81
N CYS A 37 -13.39 -8.57 16.13
CA CYS A 37 -14.80 -8.60 16.50
C CYS A 37 -15.67 -8.84 15.25
N ILE A 38 -16.81 -9.51 15.43
CA ILE A 38 -17.74 -9.85 14.34
C ILE A 38 -18.73 -8.70 14.03
N THR A 39 -18.97 -7.79 14.98
CA THR A 39 -19.94 -6.69 14.87
C THR A 39 -19.26 -5.32 14.89
N THR A 40 -20.00 -4.30 14.47
CA THR A 40 -19.63 -2.88 14.51
C THR A 40 -20.91 -2.06 14.61
N ASP A 41 -20.84 -0.95 15.33
CA ASP A 41 -21.89 0.06 15.37
C ASP A 41 -21.65 1.19 14.34
N LEU A 42 -20.53 1.11 13.61
CA LEU A 42 -20.17 2.10 12.61
C LEU A 42 -21.05 2.01 11.35
N PRO A 43 -21.40 3.16 10.75
CA PRO A 43 -22.00 3.18 9.42
C PRO A 43 -21.09 2.51 8.39
N HIS A 44 -21.69 1.80 7.42
CA HIS A 44 -20.97 1.06 6.38
C HIS A 44 -19.86 1.86 5.67
N THR A 45 -20.11 3.13 5.35
CA THR A 45 -19.12 4.00 4.70
C THR A 45 -17.91 4.29 5.60
N THR A 46 -18.13 4.42 6.90
CA THR A 46 -17.08 4.62 7.90
C THR A 46 -16.29 3.33 8.12
N GLU A 47 -16.98 2.19 8.24
CA GLU A 47 -16.35 0.87 8.32
C GLU A 47 -15.42 0.65 7.12
N ASN A 48 -15.92 0.82 5.89
CA ASN A 48 -15.12 0.58 4.68
C ASN A 48 -13.92 1.52 4.56
N ASN A 49 -14.05 2.78 4.99
CA ASN A 49 -12.92 3.71 5.04
C ASN A 49 -11.84 3.20 6.00
N LEU A 50 -12.21 2.84 7.23
CA LEU A 50 -11.27 2.30 8.22
C LEU A 50 -10.64 0.99 7.76
N VAL A 51 -11.39 0.11 7.11
CA VAL A 51 -10.86 -1.15 6.56
C VAL A 51 -9.90 -0.90 5.40
N SER A 52 -10.17 0.09 4.55
CA SER A 52 -9.22 0.50 3.49
C SER A 52 -7.92 1.06 4.09
N MET A 53 -8.02 1.81 5.19
CA MET A 53 -6.84 2.28 5.94
C MET A 53 -6.11 1.13 6.65
N ILE A 54 -6.83 0.13 7.13
CA ILE A 54 -6.24 -1.12 7.65
C ILE A 54 -5.43 -1.79 6.54
N ALA A 55 -6.00 -2.00 5.36
CA ALA A 55 -5.26 -2.57 4.22
C ALA A 55 -3.97 -1.77 3.93
N ASP A 56 -4.08 -0.44 3.91
CA ASP A 56 -2.93 0.45 3.71
C ASP A 56 -1.86 0.35 4.81
N SER A 57 -2.27 0.06 6.04
CA SER A 57 -1.35 -0.13 7.17
C SER A 57 -0.72 -1.52 7.18
N GLN A 58 -1.48 -2.54 6.78
CA GLN A 58 -1.08 -3.95 6.84
C GLN A 58 -0.20 -4.37 5.66
N ARG A 59 -0.14 -3.57 4.58
CA ARG A 59 0.84 -3.80 3.50
C ARG A 59 2.28 -3.58 3.92
N ILE A 60 2.55 -2.87 5.01
CA ILE A 60 3.93 -2.58 5.41
C ILE A 60 4.62 -3.86 5.88
N ARG A 61 5.81 -4.11 5.34
CA ARG A 61 6.68 -5.21 5.72
C ARG A 61 7.89 -4.69 6.46
N LYS A 62 8.49 -5.55 7.28
CA LYS A 62 9.79 -5.27 7.89
C LYS A 62 10.80 -4.93 6.78
N ASP A 63 11.67 -3.96 7.06
CA ASP A 63 12.70 -3.44 6.16
C ASP A 63 12.19 -2.62 4.96
N ASP A 64 10.86 -2.46 4.78
CA ASP A 64 10.30 -1.48 3.86
C ASP A 64 10.79 -0.08 4.23
N PHE A 65 11.03 0.75 3.22
CA PHE A 65 11.46 2.12 3.42
C PHE A 65 10.28 3.04 3.74
N VAL A 66 10.54 4.07 4.54
CA VAL A 66 9.57 5.13 4.86
C VAL A 66 10.19 6.48 4.57
N ILE A 67 9.46 7.30 3.82
CA ILE A 67 9.75 8.72 3.57
C ILE A 67 8.59 9.55 4.09
N PHE A 68 8.90 10.68 4.73
CA PHE A 68 7.87 11.64 5.12
C PHE A 68 7.71 12.72 4.05
N TYR A 69 6.47 12.97 3.63
CA TYR A 69 6.11 14.14 2.85
C TYR A 69 5.47 15.17 3.77
N LEU A 70 6.25 16.21 4.10
CA LEU A 70 5.78 17.38 4.84
C LEU A 70 4.94 18.26 3.93
N GLN A 71 3.69 18.51 4.31
CA GLN A 71 2.79 19.38 3.56
C GLN A 71 3.18 20.86 3.72
N GLN A 72 2.88 21.65 2.68
CA GLN A 72 2.99 23.11 2.75
C GLN A 72 2.12 23.67 3.90
N ASN A 73 2.67 24.63 4.63
CA ASN A 73 1.98 25.42 5.63
C ASN A 73 2.56 26.84 5.66
N SER A 74 1.94 27.75 4.90
CA SER A 74 2.38 29.14 4.78
C SER A 74 2.35 29.91 6.11
N ARG A 75 1.49 29.51 7.06
CA ARG A 75 1.41 30.13 8.40
C ARG A 75 2.63 29.81 9.26
N GLN A 76 3.35 28.75 8.94
CA GLN A 76 4.58 28.33 9.62
C GLN A 76 5.79 28.43 8.68
N CYS A 77 5.71 29.30 7.67
CA CYS A 77 6.80 29.56 6.71
C CYS A 77 7.25 28.34 5.90
N VAL A 78 6.44 27.28 5.82
CA VAL A 78 6.68 26.12 4.94
C VAL A 78 5.93 26.36 3.63
N TYR A 79 6.57 27.02 2.67
CA TYR A 79 5.89 27.46 1.44
C TYR A 79 5.74 26.36 0.36
N GLU A 80 6.52 25.28 0.47
CA GLU A 80 6.45 24.15 -0.46
C GLU A 80 6.45 22.83 0.30
N GLY A 81 5.73 21.85 -0.24
CA GLY A 81 5.79 20.48 0.26
C GLY A 81 7.16 19.86 0.02
N LYS A 82 7.63 19.02 0.95
CA LYS A 82 8.98 18.45 0.92
C LYS A 82 9.02 17.00 1.38
N PHE A 83 9.82 16.18 0.70
CA PHE A 83 10.13 14.80 1.06
C PHE A 83 11.37 14.76 1.95
N TYR A 84 11.32 14.02 3.05
CA TYR A 84 12.36 13.97 4.07
C TYR A 84 12.69 12.55 4.52
N GLY A 85 14.00 12.35 4.72
CA GLY A 85 14.59 11.17 5.33
C GLY A 85 14.36 9.88 4.54
N ILE A 86 15.12 8.85 4.90
CA ILE A 86 14.85 7.47 4.51
C ILE A 86 14.96 6.64 5.79
N PHE A 87 13.84 6.12 6.24
CA PHE A 87 13.72 5.27 7.41
C PHE A 87 13.37 3.85 6.96
N LYS A 88 13.40 2.89 7.88
CA LYS A 88 12.92 1.53 7.66
C LYS A 88 11.83 1.17 8.64
N ALA A 89 10.84 0.42 8.20
CA ALA A 89 9.89 -0.24 9.07
C ALA A 89 10.63 -1.31 9.90
N LYS A 90 10.58 -1.18 11.22
CA LYS A 90 11.28 -2.07 12.16
C LYS A 90 10.67 -3.47 12.22
N GLU A 91 9.37 -3.55 11.98
CA GLU A 91 8.55 -4.74 12.21
C GLU A 91 7.60 -4.97 11.02
N ASN A 92 7.11 -6.21 10.91
CA ASN A 92 6.05 -6.55 9.97
C ASN A 92 4.71 -6.09 10.52
N LEU A 93 3.84 -5.61 9.61
CA LEU A 93 2.49 -5.13 9.92
C LEU A 93 2.50 -3.87 10.81
N SER A 94 1.56 -2.98 10.53
CA SER A 94 1.27 -1.89 11.46
C SER A 94 0.42 -2.40 12.62
N PHE A 95 0.49 -1.70 13.75
CA PHE A 95 -0.32 -1.97 14.92
C PHE A 95 -1.40 -0.90 15.10
N LEU A 96 -2.40 -1.23 15.91
CA LEU A 96 -3.49 -0.36 16.32
C LEU A 96 -3.15 0.32 17.64
N ASP A 97 -3.14 1.65 17.63
CA ASP A 97 -3.29 2.46 18.85
C ASP A 97 -4.57 3.27 18.69
N ASN A 98 -5.69 2.63 19.06
CA ASN A 98 -7.03 3.08 18.74
C ASN A 98 -7.37 4.46 19.30
N ASN A 99 -8.29 5.19 18.67
CA ASN A 99 -8.63 6.57 19.04
C ASN A 99 -9.51 6.70 20.30
N ASN A 100 -9.09 6.14 21.42
CA ASN A 100 -9.76 6.29 22.71
C ASN A 100 -8.95 7.22 23.64
N GLN A 101 -9.37 7.34 24.90
CA GLN A 101 -8.71 8.19 25.90
C GLN A 101 -7.29 7.73 26.24
N LEU A 102 -6.92 6.48 25.91
CA LEU A 102 -5.62 5.89 26.16
C LEU A 102 -4.68 5.96 24.96
N GLN A 103 -5.10 6.61 23.85
CA GLN A 103 -4.26 6.73 22.67
C GLN A 103 -2.98 7.51 22.99
N TYR A 104 -1.83 6.88 22.75
CA TYR A 104 -0.55 7.47 23.09
C TYR A 104 -0.25 8.67 22.18
N LEU A 105 0.32 9.73 22.76
CA LEU A 105 0.69 10.98 22.09
C LEU A 105 -0.47 11.77 21.47
N LYS A 106 -1.74 11.47 21.80
CA LYS A 106 -2.90 12.14 21.18
C LYS A 106 -2.90 13.65 21.40
N ASN A 107 -2.48 14.10 22.59
CA ASN A 107 -2.43 15.52 22.93
C ASN A 107 -1.30 16.24 22.17
N GLU A 108 -0.13 15.61 22.10
CA GLU A 108 1.06 16.09 21.41
C GLU A 108 0.84 16.13 19.90
N LEU A 109 0.15 15.13 19.35
CA LEU A 109 -0.20 15.04 17.93
C LEU A 109 -1.34 15.96 17.51
N VAL A 110 -2.19 16.41 18.46
CA VAL A 110 -3.47 17.14 18.25
C VAL A 110 -4.44 16.53 17.24
N LYS A 111 -4.21 15.28 16.87
CA LYS A 111 -5.10 14.46 16.04
C LYS A 111 -4.81 12.99 16.28
N SER A 112 -5.76 12.15 15.89
CA SER A 112 -5.59 10.72 16.00
C SER A 112 -4.73 10.17 14.86
N LEU A 113 -3.71 9.40 15.22
CA LEU A 113 -2.98 8.52 14.31
C LEU A 113 -3.20 7.09 14.79
N THR A 114 -4.29 6.47 14.30
CA THR A 114 -4.79 5.17 14.76
C THR A 114 -3.91 3.99 14.36
N PHE A 115 -3.39 4.01 13.14
CA PHE A 115 -2.56 2.92 12.58
C PHE A 115 -1.12 3.37 12.55
N ARG A 116 -0.22 2.61 13.19
CA ARG A 116 1.17 3.03 13.40
C ARG A 116 2.15 1.91 13.06
N THR A 117 3.34 2.31 12.60
CA THR A 117 4.48 1.43 12.33
C THR A 117 5.70 1.99 13.06
N LEU A 118 6.43 1.15 13.78
CA LEU A 118 7.72 1.57 14.36
C LEU A 118 8.78 1.65 13.26
N LEU A 119 9.65 2.65 13.38
CA LEU A 119 10.72 2.90 12.44
C LEU A 119 12.09 2.71 13.09
N GLU A 120 13.07 2.52 12.23
CA GLU A 120 14.47 2.74 12.53
C GLU A 120 15.11 3.65 11.46
N PRO A 121 16.14 4.43 11.82
CA PRO A 121 16.85 5.26 10.85
C PRO A 121 17.57 4.41 9.81
N TYR A 122 17.65 4.89 8.57
CA TYR A 122 18.49 4.27 7.54
C TYR A 122 19.43 5.28 6.88
N GLN A 123 18.88 6.25 6.15
CA GLN A 123 19.63 7.38 5.60
C GLN A 123 18.85 8.66 5.86
N VAL A 124 19.09 9.24 7.03
CA VAL A 124 18.40 10.46 7.45
C VAL A 124 19.24 11.67 7.04
N PHE A 125 18.64 12.53 6.22
CA PHE A 125 19.27 13.71 5.65
C PHE A 125 18.67 14.97 6.28
N PRO A 126 19.46 16.05 6.51
CA PRO A 126 18.92 17.30 7.04
C PRO A 126 17.89 17.94 6.09
N LYS A 127 18.24 18.11 4.81
CA LYS A 127 17.42 18.85 3.84
C LYS A 127 16.44 17.95 3.12
N GLY A 128 15.20 18.43 2.97
CA GLY A 128 14.16 17.77 2.19
C GLY A 128 14.16 18.18 0.72
N VAL A 129 13.75 17.26 -0.15
CA VAL A 129 13.53 17.51 -1.59
C VAL A 129 12.16 18.13 -1.78
N THR A 130 12.05 19.25 -2.47
CA THR A 130 10.77 19.91 -2.69
C THR A 130 9.89 19.14 -3.67
N GLU A 131 8.59 19.40 -3.62
CA GLU A 131 7.64 18.84 -4.57
C GLU A 131 8.02 19.23 -6.01
N TRP A 132 8.47 20.47 -6.22
CA TRP A 132 8.95 20.94 -7.52
C TRP A 132 10.12 20.11 -8.04
N GLU A 133 11.15 19.89 -7.21
CA GLU A 133 12.33 19.08 -7.59
C GLU A 133 11.96 17.62 -7.91
N ALA A 134 10.96 17.07 -7.23
CA ALA A 134 10.57 15.67 -7.37
C ALA A 134 9.57 15.41 -8.50
N LEU A 135 8.58 16.29 -8.67
CA LEU A 135 7.40 16.04 -9.51
C LEU A 135 7.31 16.95 -10.75
N ASP A 136 7.80 18.19 -10.66
CA ASP A 136 7.67 19.19 -11.74
C ASP A 136 8.95 19.32 -12.58
N GLU A 137 10.13 19.06 -12.00
CA GLU A 137 11.40 19.15 -12.70
C GLU A 137 11.62 17.96 -13.65
N ILE A 138 11.49 18.23 -14.95
CA ILE A 138 11.56 17.22 -16.01
C ILE A 138 12.85 17.25 -16.83
N LYS A 139 13.80 18.15 -16.55
CA LYS A 139 15.06 18.27 -17.34
C LYS A 139 15.82 16.94 -17.53
N LEU A 140 15.71 16.04 -16.56
CA LEU A 140 16.39 14.73 -16.57
C LEU A 140 15.42 13.56 -16.85
N ILE A 141 14.21 13.85 -17.34
CA ILE A 141 13.20 12.87 -17.72
C ILE A 141 13.23 12.74 -19.24
N GLN A 142 13.52 11.54 -19.73
CA GLN A 142 13.59 11.24 -21.17
C GLN A 142 12.24 10.75 -21.72
N SER A 143 11.37 10.23 -20.86
CA SER A 143 10.08 9.67 -21.24
C SER A 143 9.07 9.81 -20.09
N PRO A 144 7.76 10.01 -20.39
CA PRO A 144 6.73 10.18 -19.36
C PRO A 144 6.68 9.05 -18.32
N ASN A 145 7.01 7.82 -18.69
CA ASN A 145 7.03 6.68 -17.77
C ASN A 145 8.05 6.80 -16.63
N GLN A 146 9.07 7.66 -16.75
CA GLN A 146 10.07 7.90 -15.71
C GLN A 146 9.62 8.93 -14.65
N MET A 147 8.44 9.51 -14.80
CA MET A 147 7.84 10.40 -13.79
C MET A 147 7.40 9.63 -12.55
N LEU A 148 7.31 10.33 -11.42
CA LEU A 148 6.83 9.78 -10.14
C LEU A 148 5.29 9.71 -10.10
N TRP A 149 4.68 8.95 -11.02
CA TRP A 149 3.24 8.83 -11.21
C TRP A 149 2.47 8.47 -9.96
N SER A 150 3.00 7.59 -9.10
CA SER A 150 2.36 7.23 -7.83
C SER A 150 2.14 8.46 -6.95
N LEU A 151 3.11 9.38 -6.93
CA LEU A 151 3.04 10.63 -6.17
C LEU A 151 2.17 11.69 -6.85
N ILE A 152 2.20 11.77 -8.18
CA ILE A 152 1.33 12.67 -8.95
C ILE A 152 -0.14 12.27 -8.77
N TYR A 153 -0.47 10.99 -8.93
CA TYR A 153 -1.84 10.49 -8.69
C TYR A 153 -2.28 10.71 -7.25
N ARG A 154 -1.38 10.58 -6.28
CA ARG A 154 -1.66 10.94 -4.88
C ARG A 154 -2.06 12.40 -4.75
N LYS A 155 -1.28 13.32 -5.33
CA LYS A 155 -1.53 14.77 -5.26
C LYS A 155 -2.88 15.14 -5.88
N LEU A 156 -3.21 14.56 -7.04
CA LEU A 156 -4.49 14.79 -7.71
C LEU A 156 -5.70 14.28 -6.90
N LYS A 157 -5.50 13.27 -6.03
CA LYS A 157 -6.59 12.65 -5.25
C LYS A 157 -6.73 13.17 -3.82
N GLY A 158 -5.64 13.52 -3.15
CA GLY A 158 -5.66 14.15 -1.82
C GLY A 158 -6.10 13.30 -0.61
N ASN A 159 -6.36 11.98 -0.76
CA ASN A 159 -7.16 11.23 0.22
C ASN A 159 -6.45 10.13 1.03
N ARG A 160 -5.12 9.98 0.93
CA ARG A 160 -4.39 8.91 1.62
C ARG A 160 -3.20 9.44 2.41
N GLY A 161 -3.13 9.08 3.69
CA GLY A 161 -2.02 9.42 4.58
C GLY A 161 -0.78 8.55 4.41
N ASN A 162 -0.89 7.42 3.70
CA ASN A 162 0.20 6.51 3.36
C ASN A 162 0.02 6.05 1.91
N THR A 163 1.03 6.23 1.06
CA THR A 163 1.05 5.78 -0.33
C THR A 163 2.36 5.05 -0.61
N MET A 164 2.31 3.80 -1.08
CA MET A 164 3.50 3.15 -1.62
C MET A 164 3.89 3.79 -2.96
N ILE A 165 5.18 3.75 -3.27
CA ILE A 165 5.68 4.07 -4.61
C ILE A 165 6.42 2.85 -5.16
N THR A 166 6.52 2.78 -6.48
CA THR A 166 7.24 1.69 -7.14
C THR A 166 8.73 1.74 -6.82
N ILE A 167 9.44 0.66 -7.16
CA ILE A 167 10.87 0.53 -6.87
C ILE A 167 11.69 1.59 -7.60
N TYR A 168 11.44 1.82 -8.89
CA TYR A 168 12.18 2.81 -9.67
C TYR A 168 11.88 4.24 -9.20
N GLU A 169 10.64 4.51 -8.77
CA GLU A 169 10.26 5.79 -8.15
C GLU A 169 11.02 6.02 -6.83
N SER A 170 11.17 4.95 -6.04
CA SER A 170 11.95 4.97 -4.79
C SER A 170 13.40 5.34 -5.06
N GLU A 171 14.05 4.66 -6.01
CA GLU A 171 15.44 4.91 -6.37
C GLU A 171 15.67 6.35 -6.84
N ARG A 172 14.75 6.89 -7.65
CA ARG A 172 14.78 8.28 -8.10
C ARG A 172 14.67 9.26 -6.92
N LEU A 173 13.70 9.06 -6.03
CA LEU A 173 13.51 9.94 -4.88
C LEU A 173 14.69 9.86 -3.90
N PHE A 174 15.26 8.66 -3.69
CA PHE A 174 16.45 8.48 -2.86
C PHE A 174 17.65 9.21 -3.47
N LYS A 175 17.82 9.16 -4.79
CA LYS A 175 18.88 9.90 -5.49
C LYS A 175 18.72 11.41 -5.27
N LEU A 176 17.52 11.96 -5.42
CA LEU A 176 17.26 13.39 -5.16
C LEU A 176 17.63 13.78 -3.72
N LEU A 177 17.22 12.99 -2.73
CA LEU A 177 17.55 13.22 -1.32
C LEU A 177 19.07 13.19 -1.07
N ARG A 178 19.76 12.20 -1.64
CA ARG A 178 21.22 12.07 -1.55
C ARG A 178 21.92 13.24 -2.19
N ASP A 179 21.53 13.62 -3.41
CA ASP A 179 22.18 14.70 -4.17
C ASP A 179 21.99 16.04 -3.46
N LYS A 180 20.78 16.35 -3.00
CA LYS A 180 20.47 17.59 -2.27
C LYS A 180 21.30 17.77 -1.00
N ASN A 181 21.69 16.67 -0.38
CA ASN A 181 22.47 16.65 0.86
C ASN A 181 23.94 16.30 0.64
N SER A 182 24.43 16.33 -0.61
CA SER A 182 25.82 15.96 -0.93
C SER A 182 26.23 14.59 -0.35
N ARG A 183 25.27 13.66 -0.29
CA ARG A 183 25.37 12.30 0.30
C ARG A 183 25.73 12.28 1.79
N ARG A 184 25.60 13.39 2.52
CA ARG A 184 25.88 13.46 3.96
C ARG A 184 24.63 13.20 4.77
N THR A 185 24.62 12.11 5.52
CA THR A 185 23.56 11.76 6.47
C THR A 185 23.88 12.30 7.87
N LEU A 186 22.84 12.45 8.68
CA LEU A 186 22.98 12.65 10.12
C LEU A 186 23.31 11.31 10.78
N ASN A 187 24.38 11.26 11.57
CA ASN A 187 24.77 10.06 12.31
C ASN A 187 24.14 10.08 13.71
N SER A 188 22.86 9.71 13.80
CA SER A 188 22.10 9.67 15.06
C SER A 188 20.95 8.66 14.96
N ASN A 189 20.42 8.27 16.12
CA ASN A 189 19.15 7.53 16.24
C ASN A 189 18.04 8.37 16.87
N ARG A 190 18.23 9.68 16.90
CA ARG A 190 17.34 10.65 17.57
C ARG A 190 17.29 11.90 16.72
N PHE A 191 16.09 12.27 16.31
CA PHE A 191 15.84 13.37 15.39
C PHE A 191 14.71 14.24 15.87
N THR A 192 14.70 15.48 15.41
CA THR A 192 13.53 16.37 15.44
C THR A 192 13.58 17.24 14.19
N TYR A 193 12.60 18.12 14.01
CA TYR A 193 12.51 19.01 12.87
C TYR A 193 12.59 20.46 13.32
N ASP A 194 13.57 21.18 12.77
CA ASP A 194 13.73 22.62 12.97
C ASP A 194 12.89 23.34 11.91
N ILE A 195 11.85 24.06 12.35
CA ILE A 195 10.90 24.73 11.45
C ILE A 195 11.54 25.94 10.76
N ASP A 196 12.45 26.64 11.43
CA ASP A 196 13.05 27.88 10.93
C ASP A 196 14.02 27.60 9.78
N THR A 197 14.87 26.58 9.96
CA THR A 197 15.81 26.11 8.95
C THR A 197 15.17 25.13 7.96
N GLN A 198 14.03 24.53 8.33
CA GLN A 198 13.37 23.46 7.59
C GLN A 198 14.29 22.25 7.36
N GLU A 199 15.00 21.85 8.40
CA GLU A 199 15.92 20.72 8.39
C GLU A 199 15.57 19.70 9.48
N ILE A 200 15.79 18.42 9.18
CA ILE A 200 15.91 17.42 10.25
C ILE A 200 17.22 17.71 10.99
N ILE A 201 17.17 17.76 12.31
CA ILE A 201 18.33 17.93 13.18
C ILE A 201 18.44 16.78 14.17
N VAL A 202 19.62 16.61 14.76
CA VAL A 202 19.84 15.62 15.83
C VAL A 202 19.14 16.09 17.10
N ASN A 203 18.36 15.21 17.71
CA ASN A 203 17.76 15.43 19.03
C ASN A 203 18.62 14.77 20.12
N HIS A 204 18.76 15.43 21.27
CA HIS A 204 19.48 14.90 22.43
C HIS A 204 18.58 14.14 23.40
N GLN A 205 17.27 14.38 23.37
CA GLN A 205 16.30 13.67 24.21
C GLN A 205 16.03 12.26 23.69
N ARG A 206 15.85 11.31 24.62
CA ARG A 206 15.48 9.93 24.29
C ARG A 206 13.99 9.74 24.49
N ASN A 207 13.27 9.65 23.38
CA ASN A 207 11.86 9.31 23.37
C ASN A 207 11.70 7.86 22.88
N ASN A 208 10.97 7.05 23.65
CA ASN A 208 10.62 5.69 23.24
C ASN A 208 9.11 5.63 23.06
N TYR A 209 8.66 4.97 21.99
CA TYR A 209 7.23 4.71 21.82
C TYR A 209 6.74 3.70 22.87
N ALA A 210 5.93 4.17 23.82
CA ALA A 210 5.35 3.37 24.91
C ALA A 210 3.84 3.13 24.77
N GLY A 211 3.26 3.54 23.63
CA GLY A 211 1.84 3.34 23.36
C GLY A 211 1.46 1.89 23.12
N ARG A 212 0.15 1.66 23.02
CA ARG A 212 -0.39 0.34 22.70
C ARG A 212 0.06 -0.09 21.30
N LYS A 213 0.28 -1.40 21.16
CA LYS A 213 0.66 -2.07 19.93
C LYS A 213 -0.27 -3.25 19.66
N GLU A 214 -1.57 -2.97 19.65
CA GLU A 214 -2.57 -4.01 19.45
C GLU A 214 -2.45 -4.56 18.02
N ALA A 215 -2.42 -5.89 17.90
CA ALA A 215 -2.45 -6.52 16.58
C ALA A 215 -3.80 -6.29 15.90
N ILE A 216 -3.78 -6.06 14.59
CA ILE A 216 -5.00 -5.88 13.80
C ILE A 216 -5.46 -7.24 13.30
N ASN A 217 -6.72 -7.61 13.54
CA ASN A 217 -7.33 -8.83 13.02
C ASN A 217 -8.70 -8.51 12.40
N ILE A 218 -8.77 -8.52 11.07
CA ILE A 218 -10.02 -8.22 10.33
C ILE A 218 -10.88 -9.47 10.09
N PHE A 219 -10.33 -10.67 10.28
CA PHE A 219 -10.95 -11.90 9.83
C PHE A 219 -12.33 -12.17 10.44
N PRO A 220 -12.58 -12.00 11.76
CA PRO A 220 -13.91 -12.22 12.33
C PRO A 220 -14.98 -11.33 11.67
N ARG A 221 -14.65 -10.09 11.35
CA ARG A 221 -15.57 -9.16 10.68
C ARG A 221 -15.79 -9.55 9.22
N LEU A 222 -14.73 -9.96 8.51
CA LEU A 222 -14.81 -10.46 7.14
C LEU A 222 -15.74 -11.68 7.06
N GLU A 223 -15.48 -12.68 7.89
CA GLU A 223 -16.24 -13.93 7.94
C GLU A 223 -17.73 -13.67 8.19
N ASN A 224 -18.04 -12.81 9.18
CA ASN A 224 -19.41 -12.43 9.45
C ASN A 224 -20.10 -11.82 8.21
N LYS A 225 -19.43 -10.93 7.48
CA LYS A 225 -19.99 -10.34 6.26
C LYS A 225 -20.16 -11.37 5.15
N TYR A 226 -19.22 -12.31 5.01
CA TYR A 226 -19.29 -13.39 4.02
C TYR A 226 -20.52 -14.27 4.25
N ILE A 227 -20.71 -14.77 5.49
CA ILE A 227 -21.82 -15.66 5.87
C ILE A 227 -23.18 -14.96 5.73
N ASN A 228 -23.23 -13.65 6.01
CA ASN A 228 -24.45 -12.86 5.94
C ASN A 228 -24.66 -12.16 4.58
N TYR A 229 -23.93 -12.56 3.53
CA TYR A 229 -24.08 -12.02 2.16
C TYR A 229 -24.01 -10.49 2.07
N ARG A 230 -23.16 -9.86 2.89
CA ARG A 230 -22.95 -8.40 2.88
C ARG A 230 -21.78 -8.04 1.96
N ALA A 231 -21.67 -6.78 1.54
CA ALA A 231 -20.47 -6.32 0.83
C ALA A 231 -19.23 -6.35 1.74
N PHE A 232 -18.12 -6.91 1.24
CA PHE A 232 -16.87 -7.10 2.01
C PHE A 232 -15.57 -6.98 1.16
N GLU A 233 -15.60 -6.39 -0.04
CA GLU A 233 -14.41 -6.36 -0.92
C GLU A 233 -13.20 -5.68 -0.26
N SER A 234 -13.40 -4.57 0.46
CA SER A 234 -12.34 -3.92 1.25
C SER A 234 -11.79 -4.84 2.35
N HIS A 235 -12.63 -5.66 2.99
CA HIS A 235 -12.20 -6.63 4.00
C HIS A 235 -11.38 -7.75 3.36
N LEU A 236 -11.79 -8.23 2.19
CA LEU A 236 -11.04 -9.21 1.40
C LEU A 236 -9.65 -8.67 1.03
N GLN A 237 -9.57 -7.44 0.52
CA GLN A 237 -8.29 -6.79 0.23
C GLN A 237 -7.42 -6.69 1.49
N ALA A 238 -7.97 -6.23 2.61
CA ALA A 238 -7.25 -6.14 3.88
C ALA A 238 -6.73 -7.51 4.35
N TYR A 239 -7.55 -8.56 4.25
CA TYR A 239 -7.16 -9.92 4.58
C TYR A 239 -6.03 -10.43 3.67
N ILE A 240 -6.15 -10.29 2.35
CA ILE A 240 -5.12 -10.75 1.41
C ILE A 240 -3.80 -10.03 1.67
N VAL A 241 -3.83 -8.71 1.82
CA VAL A 241 -2.64 -7.89 2.10
C VAL A 241 -1.97 -8.28 3.42
N GLN A 242 -2.78 -8.58 4.45
CA GLN A 242 -2.27 -9.01 5.75
C GLN A 242 -1.56 -10.37 5.67
N ASN A 243 -1.94 -11.26 4.75
CA ASN A 243 -1.52 -12.67 4.75
C ASN A 243 -0.56 -13.07 3.61
N ILE A 244 -0.60 -12.41 2.45
CA ILE A 244 0.12 -12.82 1.25
C ILE A 244 1.64 -12.87 1.44
N GLY A 245 2.24 -14.01 1.14
CA GLY A 245 3.67 -14.28 1.23
C GLY A 245 4.20 -14.29 2.66
N ARG A 246 3.33 -14.57 3.64
CA ARG A 246 3.70 -14.68 5.06
C ARG A 246 3.58 -16.11 5.60
N GLY A 247 3.10 -17.07 4.80
CA GLY A 247 2.92 -18.45 5.21
C GLY A 247 1.75 -18.68 6.18
N ILE A 248 0.87 -17.68 6.37
CA ILE A 248 -0.30 -17.78 7.25
C ILE A 248 -1.45 -18.48 6.54
N ASN A 249 -1.76 -18.07 5.31
CA ASN A 249 -2.72 -18.75 4.45
C ASN A 249 -1.98 -19.45 3.31
N GLN A 250 -1.76 -20.76 3.48
CA GLN A 250 -0.99 -21.57 2.54
C GLN A 250 -1.65 -21.65 1.15
N THR A 251 -2.99 -21.70 1.09
CA THR A 251 -3.71 -21.78 -0.20
C THR A 251 -3.63 -20.49 -0.99
N LEU A 252 -3.68 -19.34 -0.29
CA LEU A 252 -3.46 -18.01 -0.88
C LEU A 252 -2.05 -17.92 -1.47
N ASP A 253 -1.04 -18.29 -0.68
CA ASP A 253 0.37 -18.20 -1.08
C ASP A 253 0.67 -19.16 -2.24
N ALA A 254 0.12 -20.37 -2.20
CA ALA A 254 0.26 -21.34 -3.30
C ALA A 254 -0.31 -20.80 -4.62
N CYS A 255 -1.54 -20.29 -4.62
CA CYS A 255 -2.20 -19.79 -5.83
C CYS A 255 -1.52 -18.53 -6.39
N LEU A 256 -1.20 -17.56 -5.53
CA LEU A 256 -0.67 -16.27 -5.98
C LEU A 256 0.84 -16.30 -6.26
N LEU A 257 1.62 -17.06 -5.49
CA LEU A 257 3.09 -16.97 -5.53
C LEU A 257 3.75 -18.19 -6.17
N GLY A 258 3.11 -19.38 -6.13
CA GLY A 258 3.69 -20.60 -6.74
C GLY A 258 5.09 -20.95 -6.22
N ASN A 259 5.36 -20.67 -4.94
CA ASN A 259 6.66 -20.77 -4.27
C ASN A 259 7.77 -19.81 -4.75
N LEU A 260 7.44 -18.83 -5.60
CA LEU A 260 8.41 -17.83 -6.03
C LEU A 260 8.63 -16.76 -4.95
N PRO A 261 9.87 -16.27 -4.77
CA PRO A 261 10.14 -15.12 -3.92
C PRO A 261 9.36 -13.88 -4.35
N ILE A 262 8.73 -13.21 -3.39
CA ILE A 262 7.93 -12.00 -3.62
C ILE A 262 8.78 -10.74 -3.48
N GLU A 263 8.76 -9.89 -4.51
CA GLU A 263 9.14 -8.48 -4.47
C GLU A 263 7.85 -7.67 -4.32
N TRP A 264 7.57 -7.26 -3.08
CA TRP A 264 6.31 -6.63 -2.70
C TRP A 264 6.14 -5.22 -3.28
N LEU A 265 4.91 -4.86 -3.68
CA LEU A 265 4.54 -3.47 -4.03
C LEU A 265 3.44 -2.95 -3.09
N GLY A 266 2.29 -3.62 -3.01
CA GLY A 266 1.21 -3.19 -2.11
C GLY A 266 -0.18 -3.32 -2.69
N ASN A 267 -1.15 -2.66 -2.04
CA ASN A 267 -2.54 -2.55 -2.49
C ASN A 267 -2.84 -1.20 -3.14
N GLU A 268 -3.91 -1.10 -3.92
CA GLU A 268 -4.42 0.20 -4.40
C GLU A 268 -3.38 1.00 -5.23
N VAL A 269 -2.55 0.27 -5.98
CA VAL A 269 -1.49 0.84 -6.82
C VAL A 269 -2.14 1.63 -7.95
N SER A 270 -1.93 2.95 -7.97
CA SER A 270 -2.62 3.83 -8.92
C SER A 270 -2.15 3.61 -10.35
N CYS A 271 -3.10 3.44 -11.27
CA CYS A 271 -2.82 3.00 -12.64
C CYS A 271 -3.61 3.80 -13.70
N GLY A 272 -3.62 5.13 -13.56
CA GLY A 272 -4.21 6.02 -14.56
C GLY A 272 -4.84 7.29 -13.97
N VAL A 273 -5.04 8.28 -14.84
CA VAL A 273 -5.62 9.59 -14.48
C VAL A 273 -7.11 9.50 -14.11
N GLY A 274 -7.84 8.51 -14.65
CA GLY A 274 -9.26 8.23 -14.35
C GLY A 274 -9.51 7.60 -12.98
N MET A 275 -8.61 7.82 -12.03
CA MET A 275 -8.67 7.33 -10.65
C MET A 275 -8.58 5.82 -10.44
N GLN A 276 -8.24 5.05 -11.47
CA GLN A 276 -8.11 3.60 -11.37
C GLN A 276 -6.90 3.16 -10.55
N ARG A 277 -7.03 2.00 -9.93
CA ARG A 277 -6.03 1.39 -9.07
C ARG A 277 -6.08 -0.11 -9.24
N ILE A 278 -4.93 -0.77 -9.22
CA ILE A 278 -4.79 -2.22 -9.10
C ILE A 278 -5.02 -2.56 -7.62
N ASP A 279 -5.94 -3.48 -7.32
CA ASP A 279 -6.32 -3.79 -5.94
C ASP A 279 -5.14 -4.32 -5.14
N VAL A 280 -4.37 -5.26 -5.70
CA VAL A 280 -3.09 -5.72 -5.14
C VAL A 280 -2.08 -5.92 -6.27
N ALA A 281 -0.84 -5.48 -6.05
CA ALA A 281 0.26 -5.74 -6.96
C ALA A 281 1.48 -6.29 -6.20
N CYS A 282 2.12 -7.28 -6.81
CA CYS A 282 3.40 -7.80 -6.36
C CYS A 282 4.19 -8.34 -7.55
N SER A 283 5.50 -8.33 -7.46
CA SER A 283 6.36 -9.00 -8.43
C SER A 283 6.84 -10.34 -7.86
N LEU A 284 6.92 -11.36 -8.71
CA LEU A 284 7.49 -12.66 -8.40
C LEU A 284 8.83 -12.77 -9.11
N VAL A 285 9.86 -13.16 -8.36
CA VAL A 285 11.20 -13.36 -8.91
C VAL A 285 11.32 -14.80 -9.40
N LYS A 286 11.52 -14.99 -10.69
CA LYS A 286 11.71 -16.30 -11.32
C LYS A 286 13.08 -16.32 -11.97
N ASP A 287 14.05 -16.94 -11.30
CA ASP A 287 15.46 -16.95 -11.73
C ASP A 287 15.98 -15.51 -11.97
N SER A 288 16.32 -15.17 -13.21
CA SER A 288 16.75 -13.83 -13.64
C SER A 288 15.62 -12.95 -14.17
N SER A 289 14.39 -13.47 -14.29
CA SER A 289 13.22 -12.72 -14.76
C SER A 289 12.27 -12.36 -13.61
N ARG A 290 11.30 -11.51 -13.93
CA ARG A 290 10.27 -11.05 -13.00
C ARG A 290 8.92 -11.20 -13.64
N ILE A 291 7.93 -11.53 -12.83
CA ILE A 291 6.53 -11.50 -13.23
C ILE A 291 5.86 -10.43 -12.38
N ILE A 292 5.26 -9.40 -12.96
CA ILE A 292 4.44 -8.42 -12.23
C ILE A 292 2.99 -8.89 -12.25
N SER A 293 2.49 -9.28 -11.07
CA SER A 293 1.11 -9.73 -10.89
C SER A 293 0.20 -8.54 -10.60
N ALA A 294 -0.74 -8.27 -11.51
CA ALA A 294 -1.81 -7.30 -11.32
C ALA A 294 -3.08 -8.02 -10.89
N ILE A 295 -3.42 -7.91 -9.61
CA ILE A 295 -4.49 -8.69 -8.99
C ILE A 295 -5.72 -7.81 -8.81
N GLU A 296 -6.81 -8.23 -9.46
CA GLU A 296 -8.17 -7.71 -9.29
C GLU A 296 -8.93 -8.58 -8.28
N LEU A 297 -9.62 -7.96 -7.34
CA LEU A 297 -10.44 -8.65 -6.35
C LEU A 297 -11.93 -8.44 -6.61
N LYS A 298 -12.72 -9.49 -6.38
CA LYS A 298 -14.18 -9.44 -6.37
C LYS A 298 -14.74 -10.14 -5.14
N ALA A 299 -15.57 -9.42 -4.38
CA ALA A 299 -16.34 -10.02 -3.28
C ALA A 299 -17.53 -10.89 -3.73
N VAL A 300 -17.73 -10.98 -5.05
CA VAL A 300 -18.80 -11.72 -5.74
C VAL A 300 -18.17 -12.69 -6.74
N GLU A 301 -18.99 -13.50 -7.39
CA GLU A 301 -18.55 -14.36 -8.50
C GLU A 301 -18.00 -13.51 -9.66
N ALA A 302 -17.11 -14.10 -10.46
CA ALA A 302 -16.57 -13.46 -11.64
C ALA A 302 -17.67 -13.09 -12.66
N ASN A 303 -17.36 -12.12 -13.51
CA ASN A 303 -18.22 -11.63 -14.58
C ASN A 303 -17.38 -11.39 -15.85
N PRO A 304 -17.93 -11.60 -17.06
CA PRO A 304 -17.22 -11.36 -18.31
C PRO A 304 -16.61 -9.95 -18.41
N ASN A 305 -17.24 -8.94 -17.81
CA ASN A 305 -16.74 -7.57 -17.82
C ASN A 305 -15.51 -7.32 -16.94
N ASN A 306 -15.11 -8.26 -16.08
CA ASN A 306 -13.91 -8.10 -15.25
C ASN A 306 -12.64 -7.93 -16.09
N ILE A 307 -12.61 -8.48 -17.32
CA ILE A 307 -11.48 -8.32 -18.25
C ILE A 307 -11.23 -6.85 -18.61
N ASN A 308 -12.25 -5.98 -18.57
CA ASN A 308 -12.10 -4.58 -18.92
C ASN A 308 -11.20 -3.84 -17.93
N GLN A 309 -11.30 -4.19 -16.64
CA GLN A 309 -10.47 -3.63 -15.60
C GLN A 309 -9.04 -4.18 -15.69
N LEU A 310 -8.90 -5.49 -15.87
CA LEU A 310 -7.62 -6.15 -16.11
C LEU A 310 -6.88 -5.61 -17.33
N GLN A 311 -7.58 -5.33 -18.43
CA GLN A 311 -6.97 -4.73 -19.63
C GLN A 311 -6.32 -3.40 -19.32
N ARG A 312 -6.99 -2.54 -18.53
CA ARG A 312 -6.41 -1.24 -18.16
C ARG A 312 -5.19 -1.39 -17.25
N TYR A 313 -5.15 -2.44 -16.42
CA TYR A 313 -3.96 -2.75 -15.63
C TYR A 313 -2.80 -3.16 -16.53
N VAL A 314 -3.06 -4.04 -17.51
CA VAL A 314 -2.06 -4.44 -18.51
C VAL A 314 -1.56 -3.22 -19.27
N ASP A 315 -2.46 -2.42 -19.85
CA ASP A 315 -2.13 -1.24 -20.65
C ASP A 315 -1.26 -0.25 -19.85
N TRP A 316 -1.58 -0.04 -18.57
CA TRP A 316 -0.81 0.85 -17.70
C TRP A 316 0.56 0.26 -17.36
N LEU A 317 0.63 -1.02 -17.01
CA LEU A 317 1.89 -1.68 -16.69
C LEU A 317 2.85 -1.66 -17.89
N GLU A 318 2.36 -1.99 -19.09
CA GLU A 318 3.15 -1.96 -20.33
C GLU A 318 3.76 -0.57 -20.60
N GLN A 319 3.00 0.49 -20.37
CA GLN A 319 3.43 1.85 -20.68
C GLN A 319 4.30 2.48 -19.59
N TYR A 320 3.98 2.23 -18.32
CA TYR A 320 4.53 3.00 -17.19
C TYR A 320 5.47 2.18 -16.28
N TYR A 321 5.18 0.90 -16.06
CA TYR A 321 5.98 0.08 -15.14
C TYR A 321 7.09 -0.68 -15.87
N ILE A 322 6.74 -1.46 -16.90
CA ILE A 322 7.66 -2.33 -17.63
C ILE A 322 8.90 -1.60 -18.18
N PRO A 323 8.80 -0.39 -18.75
CA PRO A 323 9.98 0.31 -19.27
C PRO A 323 11.00 0.71 -18.19
N ASN A 324 10.56 0.83 -16.94
CA ASN A 324 11.43 1.13 -15.80
C ASN A 324 11.84 -0.12 -15.01
N ARG A 325 11.06 -1.20 -15.12
CA ARG A 325 11.24 -2.44 -14.36
C ARG A 325 10.80 -3.65 -15.19
N ILE A 326 11.69 -4.09 -16.08
CA ILE A 326 11.45 -5.20 -17.01
C ILE A 326 10.92 -6.43 -16.26
N SER A 327 9.72 -6.86 -16.66
CA SER A 327 8.96 -7.98 -16.10
C SER A 327 7.99 -8.52 -17.15
N ASP A 328 7.58 -9.78 -17.04
CA ASP A 328 6.40 -10.31 -17.71
C ASP A 328 5.16 -9.90 -16.92
N ILE A 329 4.06 -9.55 -17.60
CA ILE A 329 2.82 -9.17 -16.91
C ILE A 329 1.96 -10.43 -16.70
N GLN A 330 1.47 -10.61 -15.47
CA GLN A 330 0.49 -11.62 -15.11
C GLN A 330 -0.78 -10.92 -14.60
N PRO A 331 -1.84 -10.80 -15.40
CA PRO A 331 -3.14 -10.42 -14.89
C PRO A 331 -3.71 -11.55 -14.04
N VAL A 332 -4.31 -11.21 -12.90
CA VAL A 332 -4.89 -12.17 -11.94
C VAL A 332 -6.27 -11.68 -11.54
N LEU A 333 -7.26 -12.56 -11.60
CA LEU A 333 -8.60 -12.32 -11.04
C LEU A 333 -8.80 -13.24 -9.84
N VAL A 334 -9.20 -12.66 -8.70
CA VAL A 334 -9.61 -13.40 -7.51
C VAL A 334 -11.08 -13.09 -7.23
N SER A 335 -11.95 -14.10 -7.29
CA SER A 335 -13.39 -13.92 -7.05
C SER A 335 -13.97 -15.01 -6.17
N LYS A 336 -15.21 -14.81 -5.72
CA LYS A 336 -15.95 -15.87 -5.02
C LYS A 336 -16.15 -17.07 -5.97
N LYS A 337 -16.07 -18.28 -5.41
CA LYS A 337 -16.26 -19.53 -6.15
C LYS A 337 -17.62 -19.62 -6.82
N ILE A 338 -17.64 -20.04 -8.08
CA ILE A 338 -18.86 -20.38 -8.82
C ILE A 338 -19.17 -21.85 -8.59
N HIS A 339 -20.33 -22.14 -7.99
CA HIS A 339 -20.72 -23.52 -7.66
C HIS A 339 -21.23 -24.31 -8.87
N ASP A 340 -22.05 -23.69 -9.73
CA ASP A 340 -22.59 -24.34 -10.93
C ASP A 340 -21.85 -23.87 -12.18
N LYS A 341 -20.86 -24.66 -12.61
CA LYS A 341 -20.04 -24.40 -13.81
C LYS A 341 -20.68 -24.91 -15.11
N SER A 342 -21.88 -25.49 -15.04
CA SER A 342 -22.60 -25.95 -16.24
C SER A 342 -23.37 -24.83 -16.93
N LEU A 343 -23.61 -23.72 -16.23
CA LEU A 343 -24.36 -22.57 -16.72
C LEU A 343 -23.67 -21.91 -17.92
N THR A 344 -24.47 -21.44 -18.88
CA THR A 344 -23.99 -20.62 -20.01
C THR A 344 -23.16 -19.44 -19.55
N TYR A 345 -23.56 -18.82 -18.43
CA TYR A 345 -22.83 -17.70 -17.83
C TYR A 345 -21.36 -18.05 -17.48
N TYR A 346 -21.09 -19.26 -16.98
CA TYR A 346 -19.71 -19.69 -16.72
C TYR A 346 -18.92 -19.81 -18.02
N LYS A 347 -19.53 -20.33 -19.08
CA LYS A 347 -18.90 -20.40 -20.42
C LYS A 347 -18.57 -19.01 -20.94
N ASP A 348 -19.50 -18.07 -20.82
CA ASP A 348 -19.28 -16.67 -21.24
C ASP A 348 -18.10 -16.02 -20.49
N ILE A 349 -17.92 -16.34 -19.20
CA ILE A 349 -16.76 -15.89 -18.43
C ILE A 349 -15.48 -16.48 -19.02
N ILE A 350 -15.42 -17.79 -19.23
CA ILE A 350 -14.23 -18.45 -19.76
C ILE A 350 -13.89 -17.98 -21.17
N ASP A 351 -14.89 -17.81 -22.03
CA ASP A 351 -14.71 -17.28 -23.39
C ASP A 351 -14.16 -15.85 -23.36
N SER A 352 -14.60 -15.04 -22.40
CA SER A 352 -14.05 -13.70 -22.19
C SER A 352 -12.58 -13.73 -21.77
N PHE A 353 -12.18 -14.69 -20.93
CA PHE A 353 -10.79 -14.88 -20.50
C PHE A 353 -9.91 -15.35 -21.64
N ASN A 354 -10.37 -16.30 -22.45
CA ASN A 354 -9.67 -16.78 -23.63
C ASN A 354 -9.49 -15.69 -24.69
N THR A 355 -10.52 -14.86 -24.90
CA THR A 355 -10.45 -13.67 -25.76
C THR A 355 -9.42 -12.68 -25.23
N PHE A 356 -9.43 -12.41 -23.93
CA PHE A 356 -8.47 -11.54 -23.28
C PHE A 356 -7.02 -12.06 -23.42
N ASN A 357 -6.80 -13.36 -23.23
CA ASN A 357 -5.48 -13.99 -23.38
C ASN A 357 -4.97 -13.92 -24.83
N THR A 358 -5.85 -14.16 -25.81
CA THR A 358 -5.51 -14.06 -27.24
C THR A 358 -5.09 -12.64 -27.60
N ARG A 359 -5.81 -11.63 -27.11
CA ARG A 359 -5.46 -10.22 -27.30
C ARG A 359 -4.12 -9.87 -26.66
N ASN A 360 -3.88 -10.33 -25.44
CA ASN A 360 -2.69 -10.01 -24.64
C ASN A 360 -1.63 -11.14 -24.69
N HIS A 361 -1.36 -11.69 -25.88
CA HIS A 361 -0.47 -12.85 -26.09
C HIS A 361 0.97 -12.68 -25.60
N LYS A 362 1.41 -11.46 -25.25
CA LYS A 362 2.72 -11.17 -24.66
C LYS A 362 2.72 -11.28 -23.13
N CYS A 363 1.54 -11.25 -22.51
CA CYS A 363 1.37 -11.48 -21.08
C CYS A 363 1.38 -12.98 -20.78
N VAL A 364 1.67 -13.31 -19.52
CA VAL A 364 1.32 -14.63 -19.01
C VAL A 364 -0.22 -14.76 -19.01
N PRO A 365 -0.81 -15.91 -19.41
CA PRO A 365 -2.25 -16.08 -19.47
C PRO A 365 -2.94 -15.71 -18.15
N LEU A 366 -4.10 -15.06 -18.20
CA LEU A 366 -4.88 -14.64 -17.03
C LEU A 366 -5.01 -15.78 -16.03
N LYS A 367 -4.50 -15.56 -14.82
CA LYS A 367 -4.67 -16.49 -13.71
C LYS A 367 -6.01 -16.22 -13.03
N TYR A 368 -6.89 -17.21 -13.01
CA TYR A 368 -8.18 -17.12 -12.35
C TYR A 368 -8.17 -17.93 -11.05
N ILE A 369 -8.47 -17.27 -9.93
CA ILE A 369 -8.48 -17.87 -8.60
C ILE A 369 -9.88 -17.68 -8.01
N GLU A 370 -10.45 -18.78 -7.54
CA GLU A 370 -11.69 -18.78 -6.78
C GLU A 370 -11.38 -18.91 -5.29
N TYR A 371 -12.17 -18.25 -4.45
CA TYR A 371 -12.13 -18.46 -3.01
C TYR A 371 -13.49 -18.82 -2.44
N GLU A 372 -13.46 -19.59 -1.34
CA GLU A 372 -14.62 -19.91 -0.53
C GLU A 372 -14.26 -19.96 0.96
N LEU A 373 -15.27 -19.83 1.82
CA LEU A 373 -15.10 -20.04 3.26
C LEU A 373 -15.30 -21.53 3.57
N ALA A 374 -14.27 -22.20 4.06
CA ALA A 374 -14.31 -23.59 4.50
C ALA A 374 -13.72 -23.71 5.91
N ASN A 375 -14.48 -24.30 6.85
CA ASN A 375 -14.05 -24.50 8.25
C ASN A 375 -13.48 -23.23 8.91
N HIS A 376 -14.17 -22.10 8.78
CA HIS A 376 -13.74 -20.80 9.32
C HIS A 376 -12.37 -20.31 8.77
N VAL A 377 -12.01 -20.71 7.55
CA VAL A 377 -10.81 -20.25 6.84
C VAL A 377 -11.18 -19.93 5.40
N LEU A 378 -10.61 -18.86 4.84
CA LEU A 378 -10.70 -18.60 3.40
C LEU A 378 -9.73 -19.53 2.66
N VAL A 379 -10.28 -20.37 1.79
CA VAL A 379 -9.54 -21.30 0.93
C VAL A 379 -9.52 -20.74 -0.48
N PHE A 380 -8.34 -20.69 -1.09
CA PHE A 380 -8.12 -20.22 -2.45
C PHE A 380 -7.75 -21.39 -3.37
N CYS A 381 -8.27 -21.40 -4.59
CA CYS A 381 -8.00 -22.42 -5.57
C CYS A 381 -7.85 -21.80 -6.96
N GLU A 382 -6.77 -22.14 -7.66
CA GLU A 382 -6.59 -21.77 -9.06
C GLU A 382 -7.51 -22.60 -9.95
N VAL A 383 -8.26 -21.94 -10.83
CA VAL A 383 -9.16 -22.57 -11.78
C VAL A 383 -8.42 -22.76 -13.10
N GLN A 384 -8.32 -24.01 -13.55
CA GLN A 384 -7.91 -24.34 -14.91
C GLN A 384 -9.14 -24.23 -15.83
N TYR A 385 -9.01 -23.51 -16.94
CA TYR A 385 -10.11 -23.24 -17.87
C TYR A 385 -9.68 -23.31 -19.33
#